data_AF-A0A938BB45-F1
#
_entry.id   AF-A0A938BB45-F1
#
_cell.length_a   1.000
_cell.length_b   1.000
_cell.length_c   1.000
_cell.angle_alpha   90.00
_cell.angle_beta   90.00
_cell.angle_gamma   90.00
#
_symmetry.space_group_name_H-M   'P 1'
#
loop_
_entity.id
_entity.type
_entity.pdbx_description
1 polymer ?
#
loop_
_entity_poly.entity_id
_entity_poly.type
_entity_poly.pdbx_seq_one_letter_code
_entity_poly.pdbx_strand_id
1 'polypeptide(L)'
;MKRRIFQIIGSILPNSYFQVIQIKVIYQGSLKGICAPLLNCYACPLAVASCPIGTIQHFMATAKIPYYVIGYLSVISLAVGRMACGWLCPFGFFQDMMSKIKLKKFSLPRYLGYLKYVALAILVIILPYLTHEHWFSRLCPWGAMEASIPWALWNPQDPNFLALTPHNAPIRDLIGGAYYLKIGILAGFLGLMLFFKRPFCFLACPLGAIFSLFNKFSIFRLKVDLANCTGCDRCHRRCPVGLKVYENPNSPECIRCLECTKCRSVKLYTIFGKEPQVRDEASEAG
;
A
#
# COMPACT_ATOMS: atom_id res chain seq x y z
N MET A 1 19.80 -2.96 3.87
CA MET A 1 19.87 -1.60 4.43
C MET A 1 19.19 -0.57 3.53
N LYS A 2 19.53 -0.50 2.23
CA LYS A 2 18.96 0.48 1.27
C LYS A 2 17.42 0.55 1.24
N ARG A 3 16.69 -0.58 1.18
CA ARG A 3 15.21 -0.58 1.13
C ARG A 3 14.51 0.09 2.32
N ARG A 4 15.06 -0.01 3.54
CA ARG A 4 14.43 0.60 4.73
C ARG A 4 14.50 2.13 4.70
N ILE A 5 15.57 2.68 4.14
CA ILE A 5 15.75 4.13 4.00
C ILE A 5 14.63 4.70 3.12
N PHE A 6 14.38 4.10 1.95
CA PHE A 6 13.27 4.49 1.08
C PHE A 6 11.89 4.35 1.76
N GLN A 7 11.70 3.33 2.58
CA GLN A 7 10.46 3.14 3.33
C GLN A 7 10.24 4.24 4.37
N ILE A 8 11.30 4.65 5.08
CA ILE A 8 11.25 5.75 6.05
C ILE A 8 10.98 7.07 5.31
N ILE A 9 11.71 7.35 4.23
CA ILE A 9 11.51 8.54 3.40
C ILE A 9 10.07 8.61 2.87
N GLY A 10 9.55 7.49 2.34
CA GLY A 10 8.18 7.39 1.84
C GLY A 10 7.10 7.49 2.92
N SER A 11 7.47 7.30 4.19
CA SER A 11 6.57 7.50 5.33
C SER A 11 6.55 8.96 5.79
N ILE A 12 7.71 9.63 5.80
CA ILE A 12 7.89 10.99 6.31
C ILE A 12 7.50 12.04 5.26
N LEU A 13 7.96 11.90 4.00
CA LEU A 13 7.74 12.94 2.98
C LEU A 13 6.26 13.28 2.75
N PRO A 14 5.36 12.30 2.55
CA PRO A 14 3.94 12.59 2.37
C PRO A 14 3.23 13.05 3.66
N ASN A 15 3.89 12.91 4.81
CA ASN A 15 3.39 13.20 6.16
C ASN A 15 4.31 14.20 6.90
N SER A 16 4.76 15.24 6.20
CA SER A 16 5.75 16.20 6.72
C SER A 16 5.15 17.47 7.32
N TYR A 17 3.82 17.54 7.49
CA TYR A 17 3.15 18.72 8.04
C TYR A 17 3.18 18.77 9.57
N PHE A 18 4.33 19.09 10.15
CA PHE A 18 4.49 19.12 11.62
C PHE A 18 3.82 20.32 12.32
N GLN A 19 3.45 21.37 11.57
CA GLN A 19 2.77 22.55 12.11
C GLN A 19 1.43 22.19 12.79
N VAL A 20 0.77 21.11 12.34
CA VAL A 20 -0.48 20.59 12.93
C VAL A 20 -0.37 20.30 14.43
N ILE A 21 0.82 20.02 14.96
CA ILE A 21 0.99 19.71 16.39
C ILE A 21 0.65 20.94 17.24
N GLN A 22 0.92 22.14 16.72
CA GLN A 22 0.64 23.41 17.39
C GLN A 22 -0.76 23.92 17.07
N ILE A 23 -1.10 23.98 15.77
CA ILE A 23 -2.35 24.63 15.33
C ILE A 23 -3.54 23.67 15.30
N LYS A 24 -3.30 22.35 15.21
CA LYS A 24 -4.32 21.29 15.17
C LYS A 24 -5.37 21.46 14.06
N VAL A 25 -4.94 22.04 12.94
CA VAL A 25 -5.67 22.23 11.68
C VAL A 25 -5.01 21.38 10.60
N ILE A 26 -5.80 20.73 9.73
CA ILE A 26 -5.22 19.93 8.63
C ILE A 26 -4.64 20.82 7.53
N TYR A 27 -3.59 20.34 6.88
CA TYR A 27 -3.03 21.02 5.72
C TYR A 27 -4.01 21.00 4.53
N GLN A 28 -4.35 22.19 4.02
CA GLN A 28 -5.23 22.39 2.85
C GLN A 28 -4.54 23.10 1.67
N GLY A 29 -3.20 23.20 1.69
CA GLY A 29 -2.46 23.84 0.60
C GLY A 29 -2.40 22.99 -0.69
N SER A 30 -1.72 23.53 -1.71
CA SER A 30 -1.67 22.98 -3.07
C SER A 30 -1.11 21.55 -3.14
N LEU A 31 -0.19 21.16 -2.24
CA LEU A 31 0.37 19.80 -2.21
C LEU A 31 -0.70 18.72 -1.96
N LYS A 32 -1.83 19.08 -1.34
CA LYS A 32 -2.95 18.15 -1.11
C LYS A 32 -3.64 17.76 -2.42
N GLY A 33 -3.50 18.57 -3.46
CA GLY A 33 -3.95 18.25 -4.82
C GLY A 33 -3.19 17.07 -5.45
N ILE A 34 -1.99 16.75 -4.97
CA ILE A 34 -1.18 15.65 -5.47
C ILE A 34 -1.47 14.39 -4.66
N CYS A 35 -1.92 13.33 -5.36
CA CYS A 35 -2.12 12.02 -4.75
C CYS A 35 -0.78 11.34 -4.51
N ALA A 36 -0.52 10.87 -3.29
CA ALA A 36 0.65 10.03 -3.05
C ALA A 36 0.42 8.65 -3.68
N PRO A 37 1.38 8.03 -4.39
CA PRO A 37 1.22 6.70 -5.01
C PRO A 37 1.36 5.57 -3.97
N LEU A 38 0.83 5.79 -2.78
CA LEU A 38 0.92 4.94 -1.61
C LEU A 38 -0.34 5.09 -0.76
N LEU A 39 -0.52 4.18 0.19
CA LEU A 39 -1.67 4.27 1.09
C LEU A 39 -1.42 5.43 2.05
N ASN A 40 -2.12 6.54 1.82
CA ASN A 40 -2.11 7.74 2.66
C ASN A 40 -3.54 8.01 3.17
N CYS A 41 -3.71 8.94 4.11
CA CYS A 41 -5.02 9.36 4.59
C CYS A 41 -5.21 10.87 4.40
N TYR A 42 -6.34 11.27 3.80
CA TYR A 42 -6.65 12.69 3.62
C TYR A 42 -6.76 13.41 4.98
N ALA A 43 -7.43 12.76 5.94
CA ALA A 43 -7.65 13.27 7.29
C ALA A 43 -6.46 13.08 8.24
N CYS A 44 -5.31 12.58 7.78
CA CYS A 44 -4.12 12.49 8.62
C CYS A 44 -3.65 13.91 8.98
N PRO A 45 -3.38 14.21 10.27
CA PRO A 45 -2.93 15.52 10.72
C PRO A 45 -1.61 15.93 10.04
N LEU A 46 -0.71 14.98 9.84
CA LEU A 46 0.62 15.22 9.27
C LEU A 46 0.65 15.22 7.74
N ALA A 47 -0.43 14.81 7.06
CA ALA A 47 -0.40 14.54 5.62
C ALA A 47 -0.42 15.83 4.77
N VAL A 48 0.65 16.04 4.00
CA VAL A 48 0.72 17.08 2.96
C VAL A 48 0.10 16.62 1.63
N ALA A 49 0.14 15.32 1.35
CA ALA A 49 -0.41 14.72 0.12
C ALA A 49 -1.80 14.07 0.37
N SER A 50 -2.55 13.83 -0.70
CA SER A 50 -3.87 13.19 -0.63
C SER A 50 -3.82 11.67 -0.78
N CYS A 51 -4.91 11.03 -0.35
CA CYS A 51 -5.14 9.60 -0.53
C CYS A 51 -5.71 9.35 -1.94
N PRO A 52 -5.03 8.57 -2.81
CA PRO A 52 -5.55 8.29 -4.15
C PRO A 52 -6.90 7.56 -4.12
N ILE A 53 -7.09 6.65 -3.15
CA ILE A 53 -8.35 5.93 -2.99
C ILE A 53 -9.46 6.86 -2.51
N GLY A 54 -9.18 7.71 -1.53
CA GLY A 54 -10.15 8.72 -1.06
C GLY A 54 -10.59 9.64 -2.19
N THR A 55 -9.65 10.10 -3.03
CA THR A 55 -9.96 10.92 -4.20
C THR A 55 -10.85 10.16 -5.19
N ILE A 56 -10.54 8.89 -5.51
CA ILE A 56 -11.43 8.07 -6.36
C ILE A 56 -12.84 7.98 -5.75
N GLN A 57 -12.96 7.72 -4.44
CA GLN A 57 -14.26 7.65 -3.78
C GLN A 57 -15.02 8.97 -3.83
N HIS A 58 -14.35 10.11 -3.74
CA HIS A 58 -14.96 11.43 -3.89
C HIS A 58 -15.54 11.65 -5.29
N PHE A 59 -14.81 11.26 -6.33
CA PHE A 59 -15.28 11.33 -7.71
C PHE A 59 -16.44 10.35 -7.97
N MET A 60 -16.38 9.12 -7.42
CA MET A 60 -17.50 8.17 -7.52
C MET A 60 -18.75 8.68 -6.81
N ALA A 61 -18.61 9.27 -5.62
CA ALA A 61 -19.72 9.87 -4.88
C ALA A 61 -20.34 11.08 -5.61
N THR A 62 -19.57 11.79 -6.43
CA THR A 62 -20.07 12.91 -7.25
C THR A 62 -20.42 12.51 -8.68
N ALA A 63 -20.45 11.20 -8.98
CA ALA A 63 -20.71 10.64 -10.31
C ALA A 63 -19.80 11.21 -11.43
N LYS A 64 -18.58 11.62 -11.08
CA LYS A 64 -17.57 12.14 -12.01
C LYS A 64 -16.45 11.13 -12.19
N ILE A 65 -15.78 11.17 -13.34
CA ILE A 65 -14.67 10.26 -13.64
C ILE A 65 -13.35 10.89 -13.15
N PRO A 66 -12.56 10.21 -12.30
CA PRO A 66 -11.29 10.74 -11.76
C PRO A 66 -10.12 10.57 -12.76
N TYR A 67 -10.18 11.24 -13.92
CA TYR A 67 -9.18 11.11 -14.99
C TYR A 67 -7.75 11.32 -14.51
N TYR A 68 -7.51 12.37 -13.70
CA TYR A 68 -6.21 12.69 -13.14
C TYR A 68 -5.64 11.52 -12.32
N VAL A 69 -6.42 10.98 -11.37
CA VAL A 69 -5.94 9.93 -10.47
C VAL A 69 -5.74 8.62 -11.21
N ILE A 70 -6.65 8.27 -12.13
CA ILE A 70 -6.52 7.06 -12.96
C ILE A 70 -5.25 7.15 -13.82
N GLY A 71 -5.05 8.27 -14.51
CA GLY A 71 -3.86 8.49 -15.34
C GLY A 71 -2.58 8.44 -14.50
N TYR A 72 -2.54 9.21 -13.41
CA TYR A 72 -1.38 9.27 -12.50
C TYR A 72 -0.97 7.90 -11.95
N LEU A 73 -1.93 7.14 -11.40
CA LEU A 73 -1.65 5.80 -10.88
C LEU A 73 -1.26 4.81 -11.98
N SER A 74 -1.85 4.93 -13.17
CA SER A 74 -1.54 4.05 -14.31
C SER A 74 -0.12 4.29 -14.80
N VAL A 75 0.31 5.55 -14.97
CA VAL A 75 1.68 5.88 -15.38
C VAL A 75 2.69 5.36 -14.37
N ILE A 76 2.47 5.61 -13.08
CA ILE A 76 3.37 5.13 -12.02
C ILE A 76 3.40 3.60 -12.00
N SER A 77 2.25 2.94 -12.10
CA SER A 77 2.19 1.49 -12.06
C SER A 77 2.76 0.83 -13.32
N LEU A 78 2.69 1.46 -14.49
CA LEU A 78 3.37 0.99 -15.69
C LEU A 78 4.89 1.23 -15.60
N ALA A 79 5.33 2.31 -14.96
CA ALA A 79 6.75 2.57 -14.76
C ALA A 79 7.36 1.56 -13.77
N VAL A 80 6.78 1.43 -12.56
CA VAL A 80 7.40 0.70 -11.44
C VAL A 80 6.60 -0.49 -10.90
N GLY A 81 5.39 -0.74 -11.42
CA GLY A 81 4.52 -1.80 -10.92
C GLY A 81 4.14 -1.57 -9.46
N ARG A 82 4.10 -2.66 -8.66
CA ARG A 82 3.84 -2.61 -7.22
C ARG A 82 5.07 -2.22 -6.38
N MET A 83 6.15 -1.72 -6.99
CA MET A 83 7.36 -1.33 -6.27
C MET A 83 7.08 -0.24 -5.22
N ALA A 84 6.15 0.69 -5.50
CA ALA A 84 5.71 1.71 -4.53
C ALA A 84 5.18 1.08 -3.22
N CYS A 85 4.40 0.00 -3.30
CA CYS A 85 3.93 -0.74 -2.11
C CYS A 85 5.07 -1.43 -1.33
N GLY A 86 6.15 -1.80 -2.01
CA GLY A 86 7.29 -2.50 -1.42
C GLY A 86 8.33 -1.56 -0.81
N TRP A 87 8.53 -0.39 -1.41
CA TRP A 87 9.64 0.53 -1.12
C TRP A 87 9.23 1.84 -0.46
N LEU A 88 8.03 2.37 -0.74
CA LEU A 88 7.63 3.72 -0.28
C LEU A 88 6.44 3.68 0.67
N CYS A 89 5.52 2.72 0.53
CA CYS A 89 4.28 2.73 1.29
C CYS A 89 4.51 2.54 2.80
N PRO A 90 4.04 3.48 3.65
CA PRO A 90 4.26 3.46 5.09
C PRO A 90 3.55 2.27 5.75
N PHE A 91 2.33 1.96 5.33
CA PHE A 91 1.62 0.80 5.86
C PHE A 91 2.25 -0.54 5.46
N GLY A 92 2.89 -0.59 4.29
CA GLY A 92 3.70 -1.74 3.88
C GLY A 92 4.95 -1.90 4.73
N PHE A 93 5.61 -0.78 5.08
CA PHE A 93 6.74 -0.76 5.99
C PHE A 93 6.36 -1.21 7.40
N PHE A 94 5.24 -0.71 7.92
CA PHE A 94 4.70 -1.10 9.22
C PHE A 94 4.41 -2.62 9.28
N GLN A 95 3.76 -3.17 8.25
CA GLN A 95 3.53 -4.62 8.14
C GLN A 95 4.83 -5.44 8.07
N ASP A 96 5.85 -4.96 7.35
CA ASP A 96 7.17 -5.63 7.33
C ASP A 96 7.81 -5.64 8.73
N MET A 97 7.66 -4.55 9.49
CA MET A 97 8.17 -4.44 10.86
C MET A 97 7.45 -5.39 11.81
N MET A 98 6.12 -5.40 11.79
CA MET A 98 5.30 -6.32 12.59
C MET A 98 5.62 -7.78 12.28
N SER A 99 5.87 -8.10 11.00
CA SER A 99 6.24 -9.45 10.63
C SER A 99 7.59 -9.89 11.24
N LYS A 100 8.45 -9.02 11.78
CA LYS A 100 9.72 -9.48 12.39
C LYS A 100 9.53 -10.17 13.73
N ILE A 101 8.34 -10.07 14.33
CA ILE A 101 7.99 -10.78 15.56
C ILE A 101 8.16 -12.30 15.30
N LYS A 102 8.84 -12.99 16.24
CA LYS A 102 9.29 -14.38 16.09
C LYS A 102 8.14 -15.37 16.33
N LEU A 103 7.13 -15.34 15.48
CA LEU A 103 6.05 -16.33 15.44
C LEU A 103 6.16 -17.19 14.18
N LYS A 104 5.59 -18.40 14.23
CA LYS A 104 5.48 -19.27 13.06
C LYS A 104 4.59 -18.58 12.03
N LYS A 105 5.15 -18.29 10.86
CA LYS A 105 4.42 -17.62 9.78
C LYS A 105 3.79 -18.61 8.83
N PHE A 106 2.58 -18.28 8.39
CA PHE A 106 1.86 -19.02 7.38
C PHE A 106 1.77 -18.21 6.08
N SER A 107 1.65 -18.90 4.95
CA SER A 107 1.33 -18.30 3.66
C SER A 107 -0.17 -18.31 3.43
N LEU A 108 -0.72 -17.18 2.99
CA LEU A 108 -2.12 -17.11 2.57
C LEU A 108 -2.28 -17.82 1.21
N PRO A 109 -3.36 -18.60 1.02
CA PRO A 109 -3.64 -19.20 -0.28
C PRO A 109 -3.92 -18.13 -1.35
N ARG A 110 -3.53 -18.43 -2.59
CA ARG A 110 -3.52 -17.46 -3.70
C ARG A 110 -4.90 -16.87 -4.00
N TYR A 111 -5.98 -17.65 -3.86
CA TYR A 111 -7.34 -17.21 -4.17
C TYR A 111 -7.83 -16.08 -3.26
N LEU A 112 -7.36 -16.01 -2.01
CA LEU A 112 -7.70 -14.91 -1.10
C LEU A 112 -7.14 -13.56 -1.57
N GLY A 113 -6.13 -13.59 -2.43
CA GLY A 113 -5.61 -12.39 -3.09
C GLY A 113 -6.63 -11.70 -4.00
N TYR A 114 -7.72 -12.38 -4.37
CA TYR A 114 -8.79 -11.75 -5.16
C TYR A 114 -9.69 -10.82 -4.34
N LEU A 115 -9.71 -10.97 -3.01
CA LEU A 115 -10.57 -10.17 -2.12
C LEU A 115 -10.26 -8.67 -2.19
N LYS A 116 -9.03 -8.26 -2.51
CA LYS A 116 -8.68 -6.84 -2.68
C LYS A 116 -9.37 -6.21 -3.90
N TYR A 117 -9.67 -7.00 -4.93
CA TYR A 117 -10.43 -6.54 -6.11
C TYR A 117 -11.91 -6.42 -5.77
N VAL A 118 -12.43 -7.31 -4.93
CA VAL A 118 -13.77 -7.17 -4.35
C VAL A 118 -13.84 -5.89 -3.50
N ALA A 119 -12.84 -5.62 -2.66
CA ALA A 119 -12.76 -4.38 -1.90
C ALA A 119 -12.68 -3.14 -2.80
N LEU A 120 -11.94 -3.19 -3.90
CA LEU A 120 -11.90 -2.11 -4.90
C LEU A 120 -13.26 -1.90 -5.58
N ALA A 121 -13.88 -2.96 -6.10
CA ALA A 121 -15.16 -2.85 -6.79
C ALA A 121 -16.28 -2.38 -5.84
N ILE A 122 -16.40 -3.00 -4.67
CA ILE A 122 -17.52 -2.74 -3.75
C ILE A 122 -17.26 -1.48 -2.92
N LEU A 123 -16.17 -1.41 -2.17
CA LEU A 123 -15.97 -0.35 -1.16
C LEU A 123 -15.47 0.98 -1.75
N VAL A 124 -14.86 0.95 -2.94
CA VAL A 124 -14.29 2.14 -3.58
C VAL A 124 -15.15 2.65 -4.74
N ILE A 125 -15.82 1.77 -5.49
CA ILE A 125 -16.60 2.15 -6.67
C ILE A 125 -18.11 2.11 -6.38
N ILE A 126 -18.67 0.91 -6.14
CA ILE A 126 -20.12 0.70 -6.09
C ILE A 126 -20.76 1.43 -4.89
N LEU A 127 -20.28 1.18 -3.67
CA LEU A 127 -20.91 1.77 -2.49
C LEU A 127 -20.78 3.31 -2.46
N PRO A 128 -19.62 3.93 -2.74
CA PRO A 128 -19.56 5.39 -2.81
C PRO A 128 -20.45 6.00 -3.88
N TYR A 129 -20.65 5.31 -5.02
CA TYR A 129 -21.58 5.74 -6.05
C TYR A 129 -23.04 5.69 -5.58
N LEU A 130 -23.44 4.67 -4.83
CA LEU A 130 -24.82 4.49 -4.36
C LEU A 130 -25.16 5.32 -3.13
N THR A 131 -24.25 5.42 -2.15
CA THR A 131 -24.53 6.05 -0.86
C THR A 131 -23.95 7.45 -0.75
N HIS A 132 -23.21 7.92 -1.76
CA HIS A 132 -22.47 9.19 -1.75
C HIS A 132 -21.47 9.33 -0.59
N GLU A 133 -20.99 8.19 -0.04
CA GLU A 133 -20.16 8.14 1.17
C GLU A 133 -18.85 7.38 0.95
N HIS A 134 -17.80 7.79 1.64
CA HIS A 134 -16.45 7.23 1.46
C HIS A 134 -16.23 5.94 2.29
N TRP A 135 -16.90 4.84 1.93
CA TRP A 135 -16.87 3.56 2.64
C TRP A 135 -15.47 3.02 2.97
N PHE A 136 -14.61 2.82 1.97
CA PHE A 136 -13.24 2.38 2.24
C PHE A 136 -12.47 3.31 3.18
N SER A 137 -12.54 4.63 2.98
CA SER A 137 -11.87 5.61 3.86
C SER A 137 -12.39 5.56 5.31
N ARG A 138 -13.68 5.25 5.52
CA ARG A 138 -14.26 5.00 6.84
C ARG A 138 -13.73 3.74 7.51
N LEU A 139 -13.44 2.68 6.74
CA LEU A 139 -12.98 1.37 7.26
C LEU A 139 -11.46 1.16 7.21
N CYS A 140 -10.72 2.06 6.58
CA CYS A 140 -9.29 1.88 6.32
C CYS A 140 -8.48 1.78 7.63
N PRO A 141 -7.76 0.67 7.89
CA PRO A 141 -7.00 0.49 9.11
C PRO A 141 -5.83 1.46 9.22
N TRP A 142 -5.22 1.83 8.08
CA TRP A 142 -4.16 2.83 8.07
C TRP A 142 -4.68 4.22 8.46
N GLY A 143 -5.85 4.59 7.96
CA GLY A 143 -6.52 5.84 8.37
C GLY A 143 -6.98 5.82 9.84
N ALA A 144 -7.15 4.65 10.47
CA ALA A 144 -7.39 4.59 11.90
C ALA A 144 -6.14 4.98 12.68
N MET A 145 -4.98 4.43 12.28
CA MET A 145 -3.69 4.72 12.91
C MET A 145 -3.25 6.17 12.71
N GLU A 146 -3.31 6.68 11.47
CA GLU A 146 -2.79 8.02 11.17
C GLU A 146 -3.77 9.15 11.51
N ALA A 147 -5.08 8.94 11.40
CA ALA A 147 -6.06 10.01 11.57
C ALA A 147 -6.98 9.79 12.76
N SER A 148 -7.72 8.67 12.81
CA SER A 148 -8.80 8.52 13.79
C SER A 148 -8.30 8.48 15.24
N ILE A 149 -7.20 7.78 15.53
CA ILE A 149 -6.64 7.72 16.88
C ILE A 149 -6.03 9.08 17.30
N PRO A 150 -5.15 9.72 16.51
CA PRO A 150 -4.62 11.04 16.86
C PRO A 150 -5.72 12.09 17.07
N TRP A 151 -6.75 12.14 16.21
CA TRP A 151 -7.81 13.13 16.37
C TRP A 151 -8.70 12.88 17.59
N ALA A 152 -8.99 11.61 17.91
CA ALA A 152 -9.72 11.28 19.14
C ALA A 152 -8.92 11.70 20.40
N LEU A 153 -7.59 11.62 20.35
CA LEU A 153 -6.73 12.00 21.47
C LEU A 153 -6.50 13.50 21.57
N TRP A 154 -6.17 14.16 20.46
CA TRP A 154 -5.73 15.56 20.43
C TRP A 154 -6.86 16.59 20.37
N ASN A 155 -8.08 16.18 20.01
CA ASN A 155 -9.24 17.03 19.71
C ASN A 155 -8.91 18.12 18.66
N PRO A 156 -9.33 17.96 17.39
CA PRO A 156 -9.04 18.95 16.33
C PRO A 156 -9.64 20.33 16.65
N GLN A 157 -8.96 21.40 16.25
CA GLN A 157 -9.45 22.79 16.25
C GLN A 157 -9.80 23.26 14.83
N ASP A 158 -9.77 22.34 13.87
CA ASP A 158 -10.08 22.63 12.48
C ASP A 158 -11.56 23.01 12.29
N PRO A 159 -11.85 24.14 11.64
CA PRO A 159 -13.22 24.61 11.41
C PRO A 159 -14.11 23.58 10.74
N ASN A 160 -13.56 22.76 9.82
CA ASN A 160 -14.32 21.75 9.10
C ASN A 160 -14.73 20.58 10.00
N PHE A 161 -13.96 20.30 11.04
CA PHE A 161 -14.28 19.29 12.03
C PHE A 161 -15.20 19.84 13.13
N LEU A 162 -14.99 21.09 13.58
CA LEU A 162 -15.87 21.74 14.55
C LEU A 162 -17.28 21.99 13.99
N ALA A 163 -17.40 22.29 12.70
CA ALA A 163 -18.70 22.43 12.02
C ALA A 163 -19.54 21.13 12.07
N LEU A 164 -18.93 19.98 12.34
CA LEU A 164 -19.61 18.69 12.48
C LEU A 164 -20.07 18.43 13.92
N THR A 165 -19.58 19.18 14.92
CA THR A 165 -19.89 18.93 16.33
C THR A 165 -20.90 19.96 16.88
N PRO A 166 -21.95 19.53 17.59
CA PRO A 166 -22.86 20.46 18.26
C PRO A 166 -22.09 21.32 19.27
N HIS A 167 -22.29 22.64 19.25
CA HIS A 167 -21.72 23.58 20.23
C HIS A 167 -20.18 23.53 20.40
N ASN A 168 -19.42 23.21 19.34
CA ASN A 168 -17.95 23.03 19.41
C ASN A 168 -17.52 21.97 20.44
N ALA A 169 -18.37 20.97 20.70
CA ALA A 169 -18.06 19.84 21.55
C ALA A 169 -16.84 19.06 21.01
N PRO A 170 -16.08 18.37 21.89
CA PRO A 170 -14.96 17.54 21.46
C PRO A 170 -15.43 16.46 20.49
N ILE A 171 -14.61 16.14 19.48
CA ILE A 171 -14.92 15.10 18.47
C ILE A 171 -15.18 13.71 19.07
N ARG A 172 -14.83 13.52 20.35
CA ARG A 172 -15.09 12.31 21.12
C ARG A 172 -16.57 12.00 21.25
N ASP A 173 -17.43 13.02 21.23
CA ASP A 173 -18.88 12.83 21.33
C ASP A 173 -19.47 12.30 20.02
N LEU A 174 -18.71 12.37 18.92
CA LEU A 174 -19.04 11.75 17.62
C LEU A 174 -18.47 10.32 17.50
N ILE A 175 -17.81 9.80 18.55
CA ILE A 175 -17.34 8.41 18.56
C ILE A 175 -18.56 7.48 18.63
N GLY A 176 -18.95 6.97 17.47
CA GLY A 176 -20.03 6.01 17.31
C GLY A 176 -19.55 4.64 16.83
N GLY A 177 -20.51 3.79 16.44
CA GLY A 177 -20.24 2.43 15.96
C GLY A 177 -19.24 2.36 14.80
N ALA A 178 -19.25 3.33 13.88
CA ALA A 178 -18.31 3.37 12.76
C ALA A 178 -16.85 3.53 13.21
N TYR A 179 -16.59 4.29 14.28
CA TYR A 179 -15.26 4.43 14.86
C TYR A 179 -14.79 3.09 15.45
N TYR A 180 -15.61 2.46 16.29
CA TYR A 180 -15.27 1.18 16.91
C TYR A 180 -15.09 0.06 15.88
N LEU A 181 -15.93 0.02 14.84
CA LEU A 181 -15.76 -0.91 13.73
C LEU A 181 -14.39 -0.72 13.05
N LYS A 182 -14.01 0.53 12.78
CA LYS A 182 -12.70 0.84 12.18
C LYS A 182 -11.54 0.43 13.06
N ILE A 183 -11.62 0.67 14.38
CA ILE A 183 -10.61 0.23 15.35
C ILE A 183 -10.58 -1.30 15.44
N GLY A 184 -11.72 -1.98 15.41
CA GLY A 184 -11.82 -3.44 15.38
C GLY A 184 -11.17 -4.05 14.13
N ILE A 185 -11.39 -3.44 12.95
CA ILE A 185 -10.73 -3.85 11.70
C ILE A 185 -9.21 -3.67 11.82
N LEU A 186 -8.75 -2.54 12.38
CA LEU A 186 -7.33 -2.32 12.64
C LEU A 186 -6.76 -3.42 13.57
N ALA A 187 -7.41 -3.68 14.71
CA ALA A 187 -6.99 -4.71 15.66
C ALA A 187 -6.94 -6.10 15.02
N GLY A 188 -7.95 -6.46 14.21
CA GLY A 188 -7.97 -7.71 13.46
C GLY A 188 -6.80 -7.85 12.50
N PHE A 189 -6.49 -6.79 11.72
CA PHE A 189 -5.33 -6.82 10.83
C PHE A 189 -3.99 -6.84 11.60
N LEU A 190 -3.88 -6.16 12.74
CA LEU A 190 -2.71 -6.23 13.61
C LEU A 190 -2.48 -7.67 14.10
N GLY A 191 -3.54 -8.35 14.53
CA GLY A 191 -3.49 -9.77 14.89
C GLY A 191 -3.07 -10.65 13.72
N LEU A 192 -3.63 -10.44 12.52
CA LEU A 192 -3.24 -11.19 11.32
C LEU A 192 -1.77 -10.95 10.93
N MET A 193 -1.21 -9.76 11.16
CA MET A 193 0.20 -9.45 10.84
C MET A 193 1.20 -10.25 11.66
N LEU A 194 0.77 -10.80 12.80
CA LEU A 194 1.59 -11.68 13.65
C LEU A 194 1.86 -13.04 12.97
N PHE A 195 0.86 -13.56 12.25
CA PHE A 195 0.91 -14.89 11.65
C PHE A 195 1.14 -14.87 10.13
N PHE A 196 0.73 -13.80 9.45
CA PHE A 196 0.80 -13.67 8.00
C PHE A 196 1.64 -12.46 7.60
N LYS A 197 2.39 -12.59 6.50
CA LYS A 197 3.16 -11.47 5.96
C LYS A 197 2.24 -10.57 5.12
N ARG A 198 2.18 -9.29 5.46
CA ARG A 198 1.43 -8.25 4.72
C ARG A 198 -0.05 -8.62 4.40
N PRO A 199 -0.84 -9.06 5.40
CA PRO A 199 -2.20 -9.56 5.17
C PRO A 199 -3.11 -8.52 4.54
N PHE A 200 -3.04 -7.25 4.96
CA PHE A 200 -3.91 -6.22 4.38
C PHE A 200 -3.59 -5.93 2.91
N CYS A 201 -2.31 -5.80 2.57
CA CYS A 201 -1.88 -5.55 1.20
C CYS A 201 -2.24 -6.69 0.23
N PHE A 202 -2.39 -7.90 0.77
CA PHE A 202 -2.77 -9.09 0.02
C PHE A 202 -4.31 -9.24 -0.06
N LEU A 203 -5.02 -9.06 1.06
CA LEU A 203 -6.45 -9.37 1.19
C LEU A 203 -7.38 -8.21 0.84
N ALA A 204 -7.05 -6.97 1.19
CA ALA A 204 -8.07 -5.91 1.26
C ALA A 204 -7.67 -4.57 0.64
N CYS A 205 -6.38 -4.34 0.33
CA CYS A 205 -5.90 -3.04 -0.13
C CYS A 205 -6.31 -2.73 -1.59
N PRO A 206 -7.21 -1.76 -1.85
CA PRO A 206 -7.68 -1.43 -3.20
C PRO A 206 -6.56 -0.81 -4.05
N LEU A 207 -5.69 0.00 -3.43
CA LEU A 207 -4.52 0.55 -4.11
C LEU A 207 -3.56 -0.56 -4.56
N GLY A 208 -3.42 -1.59 -3.72
CA GLY A 208 -2.69 -2.80 -4.08
C GLY A 208 -3.32 -3.55 -5.25
N ALA A 209 -4.65 -3.54 -5.36
CA ALA A 209 -5.39 -4.13 -6.49
C ALA A 209 -5.10 -3.38 -7.80
N ILE A 210 -5.18 -2.05 -7.79
CA ILE A 210 -4.87 -1.19 -8.95
C ILE A 210 -3.45 -1.46 -9.44
N PHE A 211 -2.45 -1.39 -8.57
CA PHE A 211 -1.07 -1.61 -8.99
C PHE A 211 -0.78 -3.06 -9.41
N SER A 212 -1.56 -4.03 -8.91
CA SER A 212 -1.46 -5.44 -9.31
C SER A 212 -1.86 -5.68 -10.76
N LEU A 213 -2.85 -4.93 -11.27
CA LEU A 213 -3.29 -5.03 -12.67
C LEU A 213 -2.15 -4.70 -13.65
N PHE A 214 -1.39 -3.65 -13.36
CA PHE A 214 -0.31 -3.19 -14.24
C PHE A 214 1.06 -3.82 -13.92
N ASN A 215 1.18 -4.60 -12.84
CA ASN A 215 2.47 -5.16 -12.40
C ASN A 215 3.12 -6.13 -13.40
N LYS A 216 2.31 -6.76 -14.26
CA LYS A 216 2.79 -7.63 -15.35
C LYS A 216 3.42 -6.81 -16.49
N PHE A 217 2.91 -5.61 -16.72
CA PHE A 217 3.33 -4.72 -17.80
C PHE A 217 4.44 -3.75 -17.39
N SER A 218 4.83 -3.74 -16.11
CA SER A 218 5.81 -2.78 -15.60
C SER A 218 7.16 -2.84 -16.32
N ILE A 219 7.84 -1.69 -16.43
CA ILE A 219 9.20 -1.59 -17.03
C ILE A 219 10.17 -2.50 -16.29
N PHE A 220 10.12 -2.50 -14.95
CA PHE A 220 10.97 -3.36 -14.11
C PHE A 220 10.37 -4.75 -13.98
N ARG A 221 11.15 -5.77 -14.34
CA ARG A 221 10.74 -7.16 -14.34
C ARG A 221 11.83 -8.07 -13.77
N LEU A 222 11.44 -9.26 -13.34
CA LEU A 222 12.35 -10.27 -12.79
C LEU A 222 12.44 -11.42 -13.79
N LYS A 223 13.67 -11.84 -14.11
CA LYS A 223 13.95 -13.01 -14.93
C LYS A 223 14.70 -14.01 -14.06
N VAL A 224 14.33 -15.28 -14.20
CA VAL A 224 15.03 -16.38 -13.55
C VAL A 224 15.82 -17.11 -14.61
N ASP A 225 17.11 -17.26 -14.35
CA ASP A 225 18.01 -18.06 -15.15
C ASP A 225 17.83 -19.53 -14.74
N LEU A 226 17.08 -20.27 -15.55
CA LEU A 226 16.73 -21.66 -15.27
C LEU A 226 17.93 -22.59 -15.39
N ALA A 227 18.91 -22.27 -16.24
CA ALA A 227 20.14 -23.06 -16.37
C ALA A 227 20.93 -23.08 -15.06
N ASN A 228 20.97 -21.93 -14.37
CA ASN A 228 21.64 -21.77 -13.08
C ASN A 228 20.72 -22.00 -11.87
N CYS A 229 19.50 -22.49 -12.05
CA CYS A 229 18.53 -22.66 -10.95
C CYS A 229 18.49 -24.11 -10.46
N THR A 230 18.89 -24.34 -9.21
CA THR A 230 18.89 -25.68 -8.60
C THR A 230 17.60 -26.03 -7.83
N GLY A 231 16.54 -25.22 -7.94
CA GLY A 231 15.27 -25.48 -7.23
C GLY A 231 15.33 -25.37 -5.69
N CYS A 232 16.39 -24.79 -5.11
CA CYS A 232 16.62 -24.76 -3.65
C CYS A 232 15.65 -23.92 -2.78
N ASP A 233 14.57 -23.36 -3.35
CA ASP A 233 13.55 -22.51 -2.69
C ASP A 233 14.09 -21.28 -1.93
N ARG A 234 15.34 -20.88 -2.15
CA ARG A 234 15.96 -19.73 -1.46
C ARG A 234 15.26 -18.40 -1.80
N CYS A 235 14.89 -18.22 -3.06
CA CYS A 235 14.15 -17.03 -3.50
C CYS A 235 12.73 -16.98 -2.94
N HIS A 236 12.07 -18.13 -2.80
CA HIS A 236 10.74 -18.26 -2.18
C HIS A 236 10.78 -17.90 -0.69
N ARG A 237 11.71 -18.48 0.08
CA ARG A 237 11.86 -18.20 1.52
C ARG A 237 12.13 -16.73 1.84
N ARG A 238 12.87 -16.04 0.95
CA ARG A 238 13.15 -14.60 1.07
C ARG A 238 11.99 -13.70 0.64
N CYS A 239 11.02 -14.22 -0.11
CA CYS A 239 9.91 -13.41 -0.59
C CYS A 239 9.01 -12.97 0.59
N PRO A 240 8.80 -11.66 0.80
CA PRO A 240 7.90 -11.18 1.85
C PRO A 240 6.44 -11.50 1.54
N VAL A 241 6.09 -11.82 0.29
CA VAL A 241 4.72 -12.19 -0.13
C VAL A 241 4.57 -13.71 -0.29
N GLY A 242 5.63 -14.50 -0.09
CA GLY A 242 5.57 -15.96 -0.20
C GLY A 242 5.39 -16.47 -1.64
N LEU A 243 5.86 -15.73 -2.64
CA LEU A 243 5.79 -16.16 -4.04
C LEU A 243 6.86 -17.20 -4.36
N LYS A 244 6.51 -18.19 -5.18
CA LYS A 244 7.49 -19.06 -5.84
C LYS A 244 8.07 -18.33 -7.05
N VAL A 245 9.19 -17.65 -6.85
CA VAL A 245 9.75 -16.71 -7.82
C VAL A 245 10.24 -17.40 -9.10
N TYR A 246 10.68 -18.67 -9.02
CA TYR A 246 11.13 -19.43 -10.18
C TYR A 246 9.98 -19.87 -11.10
N GLU A 247 8.78 -20.13 -10.57
CA GLU A 247 7.59 -20.46 -11.39
C GLU A 247 7.00 -19.21 -12.05
N ASN A 248 6.81 -18.13 -11.27
CA ASN A 248 6.16 -16.92 -11.76
C ASN A 248 6.82 -15.64 -11.19
N PRO A 249 7.97 -15.22 -11.75
CA PRO A 249 8.75 -14.10 -11.23
C PRO A 249 8.05 -12.74 -11.37
N ASN A 250 7.08 -12.63 -12.28
CA ASN A 250 6.34 -11.41 -12.58
C ASN A 250 4.86 -11.52 -12.18
N SER A 251 4.58 -12.30 -11.12
CA SER A 251 3.24 -12.40 -10.54
C SER A 251 2.65 -11.01 -10.21
N PRO A 252 1.33 -10.79 -10.40
CA PRO A 252 0.65 -9.57 -9.98
C PRO A 252 0.87 -9.21 -8.50
N GLU A 253 1.13 -10.20 -7.64
CA GLU A 253 1.40 -10.00 -6.21
C GLU A 253 2.84 -9.58 -5.89
N CYS A 254 3.75 -9.59 -6.86
CA CYS A 254 5.14 -9.25 -6.64
C CYS A 254 5.30 -7.75 -6.39
N ILE A 255 5.59 -7.37 -5.13
CA ILE A 255 5.86 -5.98 -4.72
C ILE A 255 7.24 -5.44 -5.14
N ARG A 256 7.97 -6.16 -6.01
CA ARG A 256 9.29 -5.79 -6.53
C ARG A 256 10.27 -5.33 -5.43
N CYS A 257 10.27 -6.00 -4.28
CA CYS A 257 11.15 -5.68 -3.16
C CYS A 257 12.64 -6.02 -3.40
N LEU A 258 12.93 -6.78 -4.46
CA LEU A 258 14.26 -7.26 -4.86
C LEU A 258 14.98 -8.14 -3.83
N GLU A 259 14.32 -8.59 -2.77
CA GLU A 259 14.96 -9.47 -1.78
C GLU A 259 15.35 -10.84 -2.39
N CYS A 260 14.61 -11.27 -3.42
CA CYS A 260 14.87 -12.49 -4.17
C CYS A 260 16.12 -12.40 -5.08
N THR A 261 16.58 -11.21 -5.48
CA THR A 261 17.77 -11.04 -6.34
C THR A 261 19.08 -11.31 -5.60
N LYS A 262 19.03 -11.50 -4.28
CA LYS A 262 20.13 -12.12 -3.51
C LYS A 262 20.38 -13.59 -3.87
N CYS A 263 19.53 -14.19 -4.70
CA CYS A 263 19.78 -15.47 -5.36
C CYS A 263 20.40 -15.18 -6.73
N ARG A 264 21.55 -15.80 -7.03
CA ARG A 264 22.30 -15.55 -8.28
C ARG A 264 21.47 -15.81 -9.54
N SER A 265 20.56 -16.78 -9.48
CA SER A 265 19.68 -17.14 -10.59
C SER A 265 18.52 -16.16 -10.81
N VAL A 266 18.32 -15.14 -9.97
CA VAL A 266 17.22 -14.16 -10.12
C VAL A 266 17.79 -12.79 -10.43
N LYS A 267 17.57 -12.30 -11.64
CA LYS A 267 18.07 -10.99 -12.12
C LYS A 267 16.91 -10.01 -12.32
N LEU A 268 17.16 -8.74 -12.00
CA LEU A 268 16.29 -7.62 -12.38
C LEU A 268 16.61 -7.25 -13.83
N TYR A 269 15.59 -7.08 -14.66
CA TYR A 269 15.72 -6.60 -16.02
C TYR A 269 14.72 -5.47 -16.28
N THR A 270 15.01 -4.64 -17.28
CA THR A 270 14.11 -3.61 -17.80
C THR A 270 13.68 -3.99 -19.21
N ILE A 271 12.48 -3.59 -19.64
CA ILE A 271 12.00 -3.86 -21.01
C ILE A 271 12.94 -3.27 -22.08
N PHE A 272 13.64 -2.18 -21.76
CA PHE A 272 14.60 -1.51 -22.64
C PHE A 272 16.03 -2.07 -22.55
N GLY A 273 16.32 -2.91 -21.56
CA GLY A 273 17.64 -3.49 -21.37
C GLY A 273 17.86 -4.67 -22.31
N LYS A 274 19.09 -4.84 -22.81
CA LYS A 274 19.49 -6.12 -23.42
C LYS A 274 19.16 -7.25 -22.46
N GLU A 275 18.58 -8.31 -23.01
CA GLU A 275 18.29 -9.52 -22.26
C GLU A 275 19.56 -9.93 -21.51
N PRO A 276 19.53 -10.15 -20.19
CA PRO A 276 20.74 -10.51 -19.46
C PRO A 276 21.25 -11.82 -20.06
N GLN A 277 22.38 -11.74 -20.77
CA GLN A 277 23.03 -12.91 -21.35
C GLN A 277 23.22 -13.94 -20.25
N VAL A 278 22.74 -15.14 -20.52
CA VAL A 278 23.10 -16.35 -19.77
C VAL A 278 24.60 -16.46 -20.00
N ARG A 279 25.40 -16.25 -18.94
CA ARG A 279 26.82 -16.54 -19.03
C ARG A 279 26.92 -18.06 -19.01
N ASP A 280 27.13 -18.64 -20.18
CA ASP A 280 27.60 -20.01 -20.31
C ASP A 280 29.05 -20.04 -19.83
N GLU A 281 29.26 -20.04 -18.51
CA GLU A 281 30.55 -20.39 -17.92
C GLU A 281 30.69 -21.92 -17.99
N ALA A 282 30.87 -22.44 -19.21
CA ALA A 282 31.11 -23.84 -19.51
C ALA A 282 32.00 -24.00 -20.74
N SER A 283 33.14 -23.30 -20.79
CA SER A 283 34.24 -23.63 -21.72
C SER A 283 35.52 -22.83 -21.40
N GLU A 284 36.08 -22.96 -20.20
CA GLU A 284 37.45 -22.49 -19.89
C GLU A 284 37.95 -23.21 -18.62
N ALA A 285 37.89 -24.54 -18.68
CA ALA A 285 38.63 -25.46 -17.84
C ALA A 285 39.08 -26.61 -18.75
N GLY A 286 40.02 -26.27 -19.63
CA GLY A 286 40.76 -27.18 -20.50
C GLY A 286 42.21 -26.73 -20.51
#